data_AF-A0AAU7K2U0-F1
#
_entry.id   AF-A0AAU7K2U0-F1
#
_cell.length_a   1.000
_cell.length_b   1.000
_cell.length_c   1.000
_cell.angle_alpha   90.00
_cell.angle_beta   90.00
_cell.angle_gamma   90.00
#
_symmetry.space_group_name_H-M   'P 1'
#
loop_
_entity.id
_entity.type
_entity.pdbx_description
1 polymer ?
#
loop_
_entity_poly.entity_id
_entity_poly.type
_entity_poly.pdbx_seq_one_letter_code
_entity_poly.pdbx_strand_id
1 'polypeptide(L)'
;MVTAKKTDIRALDLPQLQQHLVAMQQPAFRAKQIYQWLWEKSATSFEEMSNLSKDLRKVLNETFAINAVQVNNSQFSNDHTIKNTFRLADGNIVEGVLIPLEDRMTACVSSQVGCSLTCKFCATGYMDRKRNLNADEIYDQVVLIDKQAKQNYNNPLTNIVYMGMGEPLLNYANVLKSIERITAPDGLNMSYKRITVSTAGIAKMIKKLGDDGAKFNLALSLHAADDKKRNEIMPINEANSLKALAEALKYYFAKTKNPVTYEYIVFNHFNDEISDAMDLAKFCKHIPCKVNLIEYNPISFADFTNAEGDKIDAFSNYLKSQGINTNIRRSRGKDIDAACGQLAVKEEANA
;
A
#
# COMPACT_ATOMS: atom_id res chain seq x y z
N MET A 1 15.20 -29.52 -22.20
CA MET A 1 16.21 -28.56 -21.67
C MET A 1 15.51 -27.71 -20.64
N VAL A 2 15.91 -27.78 -19.37
CA VAL A 2 15.37 -26.89 -18.33
C VAL A 2 15.97 -25.52 -18.60
N THR A 3 15.21 -24.62 -19.21
CA THR A 3 15.61 -23.22 -19.35
C THR A 3 15.81 -22.66 -17.94
N ALA A 4 17.05 -22.29 -17.61
CA ALA A 4 17.35 -21.62 -16.36
C ALA A 4 16.44 -20.38 -16.21
N LYS A 5 15.78 -20.24 -15.06
CA LYS A 5 14.90 -19.09 -14.80
C LYS A 5 15.75 -17.82 -14.84
N LYS A 6 15.48 -16.94 -15.81
CA LYS A 6 16.19 -15.66 -15.96
C LYS A 6 16.00 -14.80 -14.71
N THR A 7 17.05 -14.10 -14.31
CA THR A 7 16.99 -13.13 -13.21
C THR A 7 16.20 -11.90 -13.67
N ASP A 8 15.36 -11.34 -12.80
CA ASP A 8 14.75 -10.05 -13.06
C ASP A 8 15.82 -8.96 -13.00
N ILE A 9 15.98 -8.19 -14.08
CA ILE A 9 16.95 -7.10 -14.11
C ILE A 9 16.67 -6.01 -13.06
N ARG A 10 15.41 -5.86 -12.63
CA ARG A 10 14.97 -4.89 -11.60
C ARG A 10 15.30 -5.33 -10.18
N ALA A 11 15.74 -6.57 -9.98
CA ALA A 11 16.29 -7.01 -8.70
C ALA A 11 17.65 -6.39 -8.42
N LEU A 12 18.42 -6.07 -9.47
CA LEU A 12 19.77 -5.53 -9.39
C LEU A 12 19.75 -4.03 -9.09
N ASP A 13 20.63 -3.59 -8.21
CA ASP A 13 20.96 -2.17 -8.09
C ASP A 13 21.87 -1.72 -9.24
N LEU A 14 22.08 -0.41 -9.36
CA LEU A 14 22.88 0.16 -10.45
C LEU A 14 24.33 -0.36 -10.45
N PRO A 15 25.07 -0.42 -9.31
CA PRO A 15 26.39 -1.04 -9.25
C PRO A 15 26.42 -2.51 -9.69
N GLN A 16 25.45 -3.33 -9.27
CA GLN A 16 25.34 -4.72 -9.67
C GLN A 16 25.10 -4.84 -11.17
N LEU A 17 24.21 -4.01 -11.74
CA LEU A 17 23.98 -3.99 -13.19
C LEU A 17 25.25 -3.59 -13.96
N GLN A 18 26.03 -2.63 -13.47
CA GLN A 18 27.32 -2.27 -14.06
C GLN A 18 28.29 -3.46 -14.09
N GLN A 19 28.40 -4.21 -12.98
CA GLN A 19 29.24 -5.40 -12.90
C GLN A 19 28.81 -6.48 -13.88
N HIS A 20 27.50 -6.73 -14.00
CA HIS A 20 26.95 -7.67 -14.98
C HIS A 20 27.27 -7.27 -16.42
N LEU A 21 27.14 -5.98 -16.77
CA LEU A 21 27.49 -5.51 -18.11
C LEU A 21 28.97 -5.72 -18.43
N VAL A 22 29.87 -5.40 -17.49
CA VAL A 22 31.32 -5.63 -17.67
C VAL A 22 31.62 -7.11 -17.89
N ALA A 23 31.00 -8.01 -17.11
CA ALA A 23 31.15 -9.45 -17.27
C ALA A 23 30.67 -9.96 -18.65
N MET A 24 29.69 -9.28 -19.26
CA MET A 24 29.19 -9.56 -20.62
C MET A 24 29.97 -8.80 -21.71
N GLN A 25 31.11 -8.18 -21.38
CA GLN A 25 31.92 -7.37 -22.30
C GLN A 25 31.15 -6.16 -22.88
N GLN A 26 30.17 -5.65 -22.14
CA GLN A 26 29.41 -4.45 -22.48
C GLN A 26 29.92 -3.24 -21.68
N PRO A 27 29.92 -2.02 -22.25
CA PRO A 27 30.37 -0.83 -21.51
C PRO A 27 29.51 -0.54 -20.27
N ALA A 28 30.15 -0.41 -19.11
CA ALA A 28 29.47 -0.20 -17.82
C ALA A 28 28.52 1.01 -17.80
N PHE A 29 28.83 2.07 -18.57
CA PHE A 29 27.99 3.28 -18.62
C PHE A 29 26.58 3.02 -19.17
N ARG A 30 26.38 1.92 -19.93
CA ARG A 30 25.06 1.51 -20.44
C ARG A 30 24.09 1.15 -19.32
N ALA A 31 24.60 0.79 -18.13
CA ALA A 31 23.76 0.50 -16.96
C ALA A 31 22.84 1.66 -16.62
N LYS A 32 23.34 2.90 -16.67
CA LYS A 32 22.54 4.10 -16.37
C LYS A 32 21.40 4.29 -17.38
N GLN A 33 21.65 4.00 -18.66
CA GLN A 33 20.61 4.07 -19.70
C GLN A 33 19.53 3.02 -19.47
N ILE A 34 19.93 1.78 -19.16
CA ILE A 34 19.00 0.68 -18.84
C ILE A 34 18.19 1.05 -17.59
N TYR A 35 18.84 1.52 -16.53
CA TYR A 35 18.18 1.91 -15.28
C TYR A 35 17.13 3.01 -15.49
N GLN A 36 17.45 3.98 -16.34
CA GLN A 36 16.51 5.03 -16.75
C GLN A 36 15.28 4.45 -17.45
N TRP A 37 15.46 3.49 -18.37
CA TRP A 37 14.35 2.83 -19.02
C TRP A 37 13.48 2.03 -18.06
N LEU A 38 14.10 1.33 -17.10
CA LEU A 38 13.39 0.52 -16.12
C LEU A 38 12.55 1.36 -15.15
N TRP A 39 13.08 2.49 -14.67
CA TRP A 39 12.48 3.20 -13.53
C TRP A 39 11.96 4.60 -13.81
N GLU A 40 12.48 5.31 -14.81
CA GLU A 40 11.97 6.63 -15.20
C GLU A 40 10.91 6.46 -16.29
N LYS A 41 11.17 5.58 -17.26
CA LYS A 41 10.28 5.32 -18.40
C LYS A 41 9.35 4.12 -18.17
N SER A 42 9.60 3.33 -17.12
CA SER A 42 8.81 2.15 -16.76
C SER A 42 8.63 1.15 -17.91
N ALA A 43 9.70 0.89 -18.66
CA ALA A 43 9.69 -0.04 -19.78
C ALA A 43 9.37 -1.46 -19.32
N THR A 44 8.54 -2.17 -20.09
CA THR A 44 8.15 -3.55 -19.79
C THR A 44 8.86 -4.57 -20.67
N SER A 45 9.63 -4.10 -21.65
CA SER A 45 10.45 -4.92 -22.54
C SER A 45 11.80 -4.26 -22.86
N PHE A 46 12.81 -5.06 -23.17
CA PHE A 46 14.09 -4.54 -23.64
C PHE A 46 14.00 -3.87 -25.01
N GLU A 47 12.99 -4.22 -25.83
CA GLU A 47 12.82 -3.65 -27.17
C GLU A 47 12.46 -2.17 -27.16
N GLU A 48 11.76 -1.71 -26.12
CA GLU A 48 11.43 -0.30 -25.91
C GLU A 48 12.68 0.59 -25.72
N MET A 49 13.82 0.00 -25.34
CA MET A 49 15.05 0.73 -25.03
C MET A 49 15.76 1.24 -26.30
N SER A 50 15.17 2.23 -26.95
CA SER A 50 15.54 2.70 -28.30
C SER A 50 16.95 3.30 -28.42
N ASN A 51 17.53 3.75 -27.30
CA ASN A 51 18.91 4.26 -27.24
C ASN A 51 19.98 3.17 -27.03
N LEU A 52 19.57 1.89 -26.99
CA LEU A 52 20.44 0.73 -26.95
C LEU A 52 20.52 0.05 -28.32
N SER A 53 21.70 -0.47 -28.67
CA SER A 53 21.88 -1.23 -29.90
C SER A 53 21.00 -2.49 -29.90
N LYS A 54 20.63 -2.97 -31.09
CA LYS A 54 19.87 -4.23 -31.23
C LYS A 54 20.60 -5.41 -30.60
N ASP A 55 21.92 -5.47 -30.75
CA ASP A 55 22.75 -6.52 -30.16
C ASP A 55 22.70 -6.51 -28.63
N LEU A 56 22.79 -5.33 -28.00
CA LEU A 56 22.70 -5.22 -26.55
C LEU A 56 21.29 -5.62 -26.05
N ARG A 57 20.22 -5.20 -26.74
CA ARG A 57 18.86 -5.61 -26.39
C ARG A 57 18.68 -7.12 -26.47
N LYS A 58 19.25 -7.76 -27.50
CA LYS A 58 19.26 -9.23 -27.65
C LYS A 58 19.99 -9.90 -26.48
N VAL A 59 21.20 -9.45 -26.13
CA VAL A 59 21.97 -10.00 -25.00
C VAL A 59 21.22 -9.84 -23.67
N LEU A 60 20.62 -8.67 -23.43
CA LEU A 60 19.78 -8.44 -22.25
C LEU A 60 18.58 -9.38 -22.21
N ASN A 61 17.90 -9.55 -23.34
CA ASN A 61 16.76 -10.46 -23.44
C ASN A 61 17.15 -11.93 -23.29
N GLU A 62 18.36 -12.34 -23.65
CA GLU A 62 18.87 -13.70 -23.43
C GLU A 62 19.24 -13.94 -21.96
N THR A 63 19.74 -12.91 -21.26
CA THR A 63 20.31 -13.02 -19.90
C THR A 63 19.29 -12.76 -18.80
N PHE A 64 18.43 -11.76 -19.00
CA PHE A 64 17.53 -11.22 -17.98
C PHE A 64 16.07 -11.30 -18.41
N ALA A 65 15.19 -11.14 -17.43
CA ALA A 65 13.77 -10.88 -17.64
C ALA A 65 13.40 -9.51 -17.08
N ILE A 66 12.27 -8.97 -17.55
CA ILE A 66 11.52 -7.91 -16.88
C ILE A 66 10.18 -8.55 -16.51
N ASN A 67 9.98 -8.90 -15.24
CA ASN A 67 8.74 -9.54 -14.79
C ASN A 67 7.64 -8.49 -14.57
N ALA A 68 7.33 -7.72 -15.62
CA ALA A 68 6.38 -6.63 -15.56
C ALA A 68 4.99 -7.11 -15.12
N VAL A 69 4.42 -6.42 -14.14
CA VAL A 69 3.02 -6.65 -13.74
C VAL A 69 2.09 -6.20 -14.86
N GLN A 70 1.03 -6.97 -15.10
CA GLN A 70 0.03 -6.68 -16.13
C GLN A 70 -1.35 -6.47 -15.50
N VAL A 71 -2.14 -5.55 -16.07
CA VAL A 71 -3.56 -5.46 -15.74
C VAL A 71 -4.25 -6.71 -16.28
N ASN A 72 -4.92 -7.46 -15.41
CA ASN A 72 -5.68 -8.64 -15.78
C ASN A 72 -7.15 -8.29 -16.05
N ASN A 73 -7.76 -7.48 -15.20
CA ASN A 73 -9.13 -6.97 -15.35
C ASN A 73 -9.29 -5.63 -14.62
N SER A 74 -10.23 -4.80 -15.07
CA SER A 74 -10.59 -3.52 -14.46
C SER A 74 -12.11 -3.40 -14.29
N GLN A 75 -12.56 -2.95 -13.12
CA GLN A 75 -13.97 -2.67 -12.79
C GLN A 75 -14.13 -1.19 -12.48
N PHE A 76 -15.21 -0.59 -12.99
CA PHE A 76 -15.48 0.84 -12.88
C PHE A 76 -16.72 1.06 -12.03
N SER A 77 -16.56 1.84 -10.97
CA SER A 77 -17.62 2.25 -10.05
C SER A 77 -18.40 3.43 -10.60
N ASN A 78 -19.66 3.56 -10.17
CA ASN A 78 -20.48 4.75 -10.40
C ASN A 78 -19.87 6.02 -9.80
N ASP A 79 -19.04 5.90 -8.75
CA ASP A 79 -18.31 7.01 -8.14
C ASP A 79 -16.93 7.29 -8.77
N HIS A 80 -16.70 6.77 -9.98
CA HIS A 80 -15.45 6.85 -10.74
C HIS A 80 -14.26 6.07 -10.16
N THR A 81 -14.39 5.37 -9.04
CA THR A 81 -13.32 4.47 -8.55
C THR A 81 -13.06 3.36 -9.59
N ILE A 82 -11.78 3.07 -9.87
CA ILE A 82 -11.40 1.94 -10.74
C ILE A 82 -10.68 0.90 -9.90
N LYS A 83 -11.23 -0.31 -9.80
CA LYS A 83 -10.55 -1.46 -9.21
C LYS A 83 -9.85 -2.26 -10.29
N ASN A 84 -8.60 -2.64 -10.03
CA ASN A 84 -7.79 -3.44 -10.92
C ASN A 84 -7.42 -4.76 -10.26
N THR A 85 -7.45 -5.83 -11.04
CA THR A 85 -6.68 -7.04 -10.74
C THR A 85 -5.39 -7.00 -11.55
N PHE A 86 -4.28 -7.32 -10.91
CA PHE A 86 -2.95 -7.32 -11.48
C PHE A 86 -2.41 -8.74 -11.49
N ARG A 87 -1.98 -9.21 -12.66
CA ARG A 87 -1.32 -10.51 -12.83
C ARG A 87 0.19 -10.33 -12.69
N LEU A 88 0.75 -11.07 -11.73
CA LEU A 88 2.17 -11.16 -11.46
C LEU A 88 2.81 -12.23 -12.37
N ALA A 89 4.13 -12.18 -12.56
CA ALA A 89 4.82 -13.12 -13.45
C ALA A 89 4.80 -14.58 -12.98
N ASP A 90 4.52 -14.83 -11.69
CA ASP A 90 4.31 -16.16 -11.14
C ASP A 90 2.83 -16.61 -11.19
N GLY A 91 1.97 -15.86 -11.87
CA GLY A 91 0.56 -16.18 -12.08
C GLY A 91 -0.38 -15.75 -10.95
N ASN A 92 0.16 -15.33 -9.80
CA ASN A 92 -0.66 -14.80 -8.71
C ASN A 92 -1.35 -13.49 -9.12
N ILE A 93 -2.49 -13.22 -8.46
CA ILE A 93 -3.28 -12.02 -8.67
C ILE A 93 -3.29 -11.20 -7.38
N VAL A 94 -3.13 -9.88 -7.52
CA VAL A 94 -3.37 -8.91 -6.45
C VAL A 94 -4.27 -7.80 -6.97
N GLU A 95 -4.90 -7.07 -6.06
CA GLU A 95 -5.78 -5.96 -6.41
C GLU A 95 -5.15 -4.61 -6.09
N GLY A 96 -5.52 -3.58 -6.84
CA GLY A 96 -5.23 -2.19 -6.48
C GLY A 96 -6.27 -1.25 -7.08
N VAL A 97 -6.38 -0.06 -6.52
CA VAL A 97 -7.53 0.81 -6.75
C VAL A 97 -7.08 2.23 -7.10
N LEU A 98 -7.64 2.78 -8.17
CA LEU A 98 -7.60 4.22 -8.43
C LEU A 98 -8.81 4.88 -7.77
N ILE A 99 -8.56 5.85 -6.89
CA ILE A 99 -9.59 6.61 -6.19
C ILE A 99 -9.51 8.08 -6.66
N PRO A 100 -10.33 8.49 -7.63
CA PRO A 100 -10.39 9.87 -8.10
C PRO A 100 -11.26 10.74 -7.18
N LEU A 101 -10.74 11.91 -6.85
CA LEU A 101 -11.42 13.03 -6.20
C LEU A 101 -11.14 14.30 -7.01
N GLU A 102 -11.92 15.36 -6.78
CA GLU A 102 -11.84 16.62 -7.54
C GLU A 102 -10.41 17.18 -7.63
N ASP A 103 -9.64 17.12 -6.54
CA ASP A 103 -8.29 17.67 -6.45
C ASP A 103 -7.19 16.59 -6.30
N ARG A 104 -7.56 15.31 -6.33
CA ARG A 104 -6.67 14.22 -5.92
C ARG A 104 -6.92 12.91 -6.66
N MET A 105 -5.85 12.33 -7.21
CA MET A 105 -5.83 10.99 -7.78
C MET A 105 -4.99 10.08 -6.89
N THR A 106 -5.64 9.11 -6.23
CA THR A 106 -4.97 8.24 -5.24
C THR A 106 -4.85 6.81 -5.73
N ALA A 107 -3.65 6.24 -5.74
CA ALA A 107 -3.43 4.82 -5.96
C ALA A 107 -3.42 4.09 -4.61
N CYS A 108 -4.31 3.13 -4.44
CA CYS A 108 -4.26 2.14 -3.37
C CYS A 108 -3.54 0.90 -3.89
N VAL A 109 -2.36 0.60 -3.33
CA VAL A 109 -1.50 -0.50 -3.79
C VAL A 109 -1.39 -1.60 -2.76
N SER A 110 -1.27 -2.83 -3.26
CA SER A 110 -1.01 -4.03 -2.47
C SER A 110 0.48 -4.19 -2.17
N SER A 111 0.77 -4.86 -1.05
CA SER A 111 2.14 -5.15 -0.59
C SER A 111 2.41 -6.65 -0.45
N GLN A 112 1.39 -7.50 -0.43
CA GLN A 112 1.51 -8.96 -0.35
C GLN A 112 0.45 -9.62 -1.22
N VAL A 113 0.67 -10.89 -1.57
CA VAL A 113 -0.37 -11.77 -2.12
C VAL A 113 -1.09 -12.43 -0.96
N GLY A 114 -2.31 -11.97 -0.68
CA GLY A 114 -3.04 -12.26 0.57
C GLY A 114 -2.50 -11.45 1.75
N CYS A 115 -2.84 -11.83 2.99
CA CYS A 115 -2.33 -11.18 4.20
C CYS A 115 -2.12 -12.21 5.30
N SER A 116 -1.03 -12.12 6.07
CA SER A 116 -0.81 -13.00 7.23
C SER A 116 -1.58 -12.57 8.47
N LEU A 117 -2.22 -11.41 8.44
CA LEU A 117 -3.02 -10.91 9.55
C LEU A 117 -4.48 -11.29 9.34
N THR A 118 -5.14 -11.70 10.41
CA THR A 118 -6.51 -12.21 10.40
C THR A 118 -7.49 -11.17 10.96
N CYS A 119 -7.38 -9.92 10.49
CA CYS A 119 -8.30 -8.86 10.88
C CYS A 119 -9.73 -9.23 10.45
N LYS A 120 -10.65 -9.36 11.41
CA LYS A 120 -11.97 -9.97 11.17
C LYS A 120 -12.90 -9.16 10.26
N PHE A 121 -12.61 -7.88 10.07
CA PHE A 121 -13.37 -6.94 9.22
C PHE A 121 -12.75 -6.75 7.82
N CYS A 122 -11.70 -7.50 7.48
CA CYS A 122 -10.99 -7.35 6.21
C CYS A 122 -11.08 -8.66 5.41
N ALA A 123 -11.60 -8.59 4.18
CA ALA A 123 -11.71 -9.75 3.30
C ALA A 123 -10.34 -10.39 3.00
N THR A 124 -9.29 -9.58 2.81
CA THR A 124 -7.92 -10.09 2.65
C THR A 124 -7.43 -10.86 3.89
N GLY A 125 -7.98 -10.56 5.08
CA GLY A 125 -7.65 -11.28 6.31
C GLY A 125 -8.21 -12.71 6.37
N TYR A 126 -9.12 -13.06 5.46
CA TYR A 126 -9.63 -14.43 5.25
C TYR A 126 -8.90 -15.15 4.11
N MET A 127 -7.94 -14.51 3.45
CA MET A 127 -7.14 -15.12 2.39
C MET A 127 -5.80 -15.61 2.93
N ASP A 128 -5.36 -16.78 2.48
CA ASP A 128 -4.02 -17.27 2.79
C ASP A 128 -2.94 -16.34 2.21
N ARG A 129 -1.95 -16.00 3.05
CA ARG A 129 -0.74 -15.33 2.57
C ARG A 129 0.11 -16.31 1.77
N LYS A 130 0.30 -16.01 0.48
CA LYS A 130 1.21 -16.77 -0.39
C LYS A 130 2.64 -16.27 -0.30
N ARG A 131 2.86 -14.97 -0.53
CA ARG A 131 4.19 -14.34 -0.47
C ARG A 131 4.13 -12.81 -0.35
N ASN A 132 5.30 -12.23 -0.09
CA ASN A 132 5.51 -10.80 -0.24
C ASN A 132 5.61 -10.41 -1.73
N LEU A 133 5.18 -9.19 -2.05
CA LEU A 133 5.48 -8.59 -3.35
C LEU A 133 6.92 -8.07 -3.38
N ASN A 134 7.56 -8.15 -4.54
CA ASN A 134 8.84 -7.47 -4.78
C ASN A 134 8.61 -5.97 -4.97
N ALA A 135 9.68 -5.19 -4.80
CA ALA A 135 9.62 -3.74 -4.94
C ALA A 135 9.15 -3.29 -6.32
N ASP A 136 9.55 -3.99 -7.37
CA ASP A 136 9.16 -3.74 -8.75
C ASP A 136 7.68 -4.06 -9.00
N GLU A 137 7.12 -5.08 -8.37
CA GLU A 137 5.69 -5.41 -8.47
C GLU A 137 4.81 -4.34 -7.80
N ILE A 138 5.26 -3.74 -6.70
CA ILE A 138 4.57 -2.61 -6.06
C ILE A 138 4.71 -1.34 -6.91
N TYR A 139 5.91 -1.09 -7.43
CA TYR A 139 6.18 0.03 -8.33
C TYR A 139 5.31 -0.04 -9.59
N ASP A 140 5.18 -1.21 -10.22
CA ASP A 140 4.38 -1.38 -11.43
C ASP A 140 2.89 -1.10 -11.18
N GLN A 141 2.35 -1.46 -10.01
CA GLN A 141 0.96 -1.09 -9.65
C GLN A 141 0.76 0.44 -9.70
N VAL A 142 1.72 1.22 -9.18
CA VAL A 142 1.66 2.69 -9.22
C VAL A 142 1.69 3.20 -10.67
N VAL A 143 2.58 2.67 -11.50
CA VAL A 143 2.71 3.06 -12.91
C VAL A 143 1.44 2.75 -13.69
N LEU A 144 0.87 1.55 -13.51
CA LEU A 144 -0.34 1.13 -14.19
C LEU A 144 -1.54 1.99 -13.78
N ILE A 145 -1.66 2.31 -12.48
CA ILE A 145 -2.73 3.17 -11.97
C ILE A 145 -2.56 4.62 -12.43
N ASP A 146 -1.33 5.17 -12.48
CA ASP A 146 -1.06 6.50 -13.03
C ASP A 146 -1.41 6.58 -14.53
N LYS A 147 -1.07 5.56 -15.31
CA LYS A 147 -1.51 5.45 -16.72
C LYS A 147 -3.03 5.48 -16.84
N GLN A 148 -3.74 4.74 -16.00
CA GLN A 148 -5.21 4.77 -15.97
C GLN A 148 -5.78 6.13 -15.56
N ALA A 149 -5.18 6.80 -14.58
CA ALA A 149 -5.62 8.14 -14.16
C ALA A 149 -5.52 9.16 -15.30
N LYS A 150 -4.40 9.14 -16.03
CA LYS A 150 -4.18 9.99 -17.20
C LYS A 150 -5.13 9.65 -18.35
N GLN A 151 -5.36 8.37 -18.62
CA GLN A 151 -6.21 7.93 -19.72
C GLN A 151 -7.71 8.19 -19.47
N ASN A 152 -8.20 7.94 -18.25
CA ASN A 152 -9.64 8.02 -17.95
C ASN A 152 -10.07 9.41 -17.45
N TYR A 153 -9.17 10.17 -16.81
CA TYR A 153 -9.51 11.43 -16.15
C TYR A 153 -8.62 12.60 -16.55
N ASN A 154 -7.67 12.40 -17.47
CA ASN A 154 -6.71 13.42 -17.91
C ASN A 154 -5.95 14.10 -16.75
N ASN A 155 -5.73 13.36 -15.65
CA ASN A 155 -5.05 13.85 -14.46
C ASN A 155 -3.97 12.85 -14.02
N PRO A 156 -2.77 13.30 -13.65
CA PRO A 156 -1.73 12.42 -13.13
C PRO A 156 -2.06 11.95 -11.72
N LEU A 157 -1.41 10.86 -11.30
CA LEU A 157 -1.47 10.43 -9.92
C LEU A 157 -0.89 11.50 -8.98
N THR A 158 -1.60 11.77 -7.90
CA THR A 158 -1.14 12.72 -6.88
C THR A 158 -0.86 12.05 -5.55
N ASN A 159 -1.40 10.88 -5.24
CA ASN A 159 -1.18 10.24 -3.93
C ASN A 159 -1.06 8.73 -4.05
N ILE A 160 -0.31 8.11 -3.14
CA ILE A 160 -0.19 6.65 -3.04
C ILE A 160 -0.47 6.25 -1.60
N VAL A 161 -1.31 5.24 -1.41
CA VAL A 161 -1.59 4.62 -0.12
C VAL A 161 -1.29 3.13 -0.17
N TYR A 162 -0.49 2.64 0.78
CA TYR A 162 -0.23 1.21 0.98
C TYR A 162 -1.32 0.66 1.90
N MET A 163 -2.53 0.57 1.35
CA MET A 163 -3.77 0.15 2.03
C MET A 163 -4.54 -0.92 1.22
N GLY A 164 -3.89 -1.51 0.21
CA GLY A 164 -4.42 -2.64 -0.54
C GLY A 164 -4.26 -3.95 0.24
N MET A 165 -3.93 -5.03 -0.47
CA MET A 165 -3.72 -6.34 0.14
C MET A 165 -2.38 -6.42 0.89
N GLY A 166 -2.42 -7.01 2.09
CA GLY A 166 -1.23 -7.31 2.90
C GLY A 166 -0.88 -6.27 3.95
N GLU A 167 0.02 -6.65 4.87
CA GLU A 167 0.61 -5.79 5.89
C GLU A 167 1.97 -5.25 5.42
N PRO A 168 2.09 -3.95 5.09
CA PRO A 168 3.32 -3.38 4.54
C PRO A 168 4.56 -3.58 5.43
N LEU A 169 4.41 -3.54 6.77
CA LEU A 169 5.57 -3.70 7.65
C LEU A 169 6.06 -5.14 7.78
N LEU A 170 5.29 -6.14 7.32
CA LEU A 170 5.77 -7.51 7.13
C LEU A 170 6.42 -7.73 5.75
N ASN A 171 6.36 -6.73 4.88
CA ASN A 171 7.10 -6.66 3.61
C ASN A 171 8.06 -5.47 3.56
N TYR A 172 8.68 -5.17 4.71
CA TYR A 172 9.41 -3.93 4.96
C TYR A 172 10.45 -3.57 3.90
N ALA A 173 11.33 -4.51 3.55
CA ALA A 173 12.43 -4.25 2.62
C ALA A 173 11.93 -3.88 1.21
N ASN A 174 10.93 -4.61 0.69
CA ASN A 174 10.38 -4.33 -0.64
C ASN A 174 9.54 -3.06 -0.65
N VAL A 175 8.80 -2.77 0.43
CA VAL A 175 8.03 -1.52 0.58
C VAL A 175 8.96 -0.31 0.61
N LEU A 176 10.07 -0.36 1.36
CA LEU A 176 11.02 0.74 1.36
C LEU A 176 11.69 0.91 -0.01
N LYS A 177 12.11 -0.19 -0.65
CA LYS A 177 12.73 -0.14 -1.99
C LYS A 177 11.74 0.36 -3.06
N SER A 178 10.46 0.01 -2.98
CA SER A 178 9.44 0.55 -3.90
C SER A 178 9.26 2.04 -3.70
N ILE A 179 9.17 2.52 -2.45
CA ILE A 179 9.08 3.95 -2.13
C ILE A 179 10.34 4.69 -2.61
N GLU A 180 11.52 4.12 -2.42
CA GLU A 180 12.78 4.67 -2.93
C GLU A 180 12.70 4.89 -4.45
N ARG A 181 12.32 3.86 -5.23
CA ARG A 181 12.19 4.01 -6.69
C ARG A 181 11.06 4.94 -7.12
N ILE A 182 9.94 4.98 -6.40
CA ILE A 182 8.84 5.92 -6.67
C ILE A 182 9.28 7.38 -6.46
N THR A 183 10.14 7.61 -5.47
CA THR A 183 10.53 8.99 -5.06
C THR A 183 11.87 9.43 -5.62
N ALA A 184 12.66 8.52 -6.20
CA ALA A 184 13.94 8.84 -6.80
C ALA A 184 13.79 9.80 -7.99
N PRO A 185 14.73 10.75 -8.18
CA PRO A 185 14.74 11.63 -9.34
C PRO A 185 14.86 10.89 -10.68
N ASP A 186 15.55 9.74 -10.69
CA ASP A 186 15.66 8.83 -11.83
C ASP A 186 14.60 7.72 -11.81
N GLY A 187 13.54 7.92 -11.02
CA GLY A 187 12.37 7.07 -10.86
C GLY A 187 11.09 7.81 -11.27
N LEU A 188 10.01 7.72 -10.47
CA LEU A 188 8.78 8.50 -10.71
C LEU A 188 8.85 9.93 -10.15
N ASN A 189 9.91 10.27 -9.41
CA ASN A 189 10.16 11.59 -8.85
C ASN A 189 8.97 12.15 -8.03
N MET A 190 8.20 11.28 -7.37
CA MET A 190 7.10 11.69 -6.51
C MET A 190 7.61 12.13 -5.13
N SER A 191 6.93 13.10 -4.50
CA SER A 191 7.29 13.51 -3.14
C SER A 191 6.88 12.44 -2.11
N TYR A 192 7.75 12.14 -1.16
CA TYR A 192 7.45 11.30 0.02
C TYR A 192 6.18 11.75 0.76
N LYS A 193 5.89 13.06 0.79
CA LYS A 193 4.70 13.63 1.46
C LYS A 193 3.38 13.17 0.84
N ARG A 194 3.42 12.62 -0.37
CA ARG A 194 2.27 12.13 -1.12
C ARG A 194 2.02 10.63 -0.92
N ILE A 195 2.90 9.97 -0.17
CA ILE A 195 2.85 8.54 0.13
C ILE A 195 2.42 8.34 1.58
N THR A 196 1.46 7.45 1.79
CA THR A 196 1.04 7.00 3.13
C THR A 196 1.19 5.50 3.23
N VAL A 197 1.93 5.03 4.23
CA VAL A 197 2.04 3.61 4.57
C VAL A 197 1.15 3.32 5.76
N SER A 198 0.20 2.41 5.61
CA SER A 198 -0.63 1.93 6.72
C SER A 198 -0.02 0.69 7.36
N THR A 199 -0.26 0.50 8.65
CA THR A 199 0.09 -0.74 9.37
C THR A 199 -0.98 -1.10 10.38
N ALA A 200 -1.19 -2.39 10.59
CA ALA A 200 -1.99 -2.96 11.67
C ALA A 200 -1.31 -2.86 13.05
N GLY A 201 -0.10 -2.29 13.12
CA GLY A 201 0.54 -1.98 14.38
C GLY A 201 1.58 -3.01 14.81
N ILE A 202 2.63 -3.21 14.00
CA ILE A 202 3.77 -4.05 14.40
C ILE A 202 4.78 -3.16 15.13
N ALA A 203 4.70 -3.12 16.46
CA ALA A 203 5.42 -2.15 17.30
C ALA A 203 6.93 -2.15 17.04
N LYS A 204 7.54 -3.34 16.87
CA LYS A 204 8.97 -3.47 16.52
C LYS A 204 9.31 -2.80 15.19
N MET A 205 8.45 -2.94 14.18
CA MET A 205 8.69 -2.39 12.85
C MET A 205 8.40 -0.89 12.80
N ILE A 206 7.47 -0.37 13.61
CA ILE A 206 7.26 1.07 13.79
C ILE A 206 8.53 1.73 14.38
N LYS A 207 9.19 1.08 15.35
CA LYS A 207 10.48 1.56 15.87
C LYS A 207 11.55 1.57 14.76
N LYS A 208 11.61 0.51 13.96
CA LYS A 208 12.52 0.43 12.81
C LYS A 208 12.28 1.52 11.77
N LEU A 209 11.03 1.91 11.50
CA LEU A 209 10.72 3.08 10.65
C LEU A 209 11.34 4.37 11.22
N GLY A 210 11.37 4.50 12.54
CA GLY A 210 12.03 5.61 13.23
C GLY A 210 13.55 5.59 13.04
N ASP A 211 14.16 4.41 13.17
CA ASP A 211 15.60 4.22 12.97
C ASP A 211 16.04 4.51 11.54
N ASP A 212 15.25 4.06 10.56
CA ASP A 212 15.53 4.27 9.14
C ASP A 212 15.11 5.68 8.64
N GLY A 213 14.60 6.54 9.53
CA GLY A 213 14.27 7.93 9.21
C GLY A 213 13.16 8.08 8.17
N ALA A 214 12.12 7.25 8.25
CA ALA A 214 11.05 7.21 7.26
C ALA A 214 10.42 8.59 7.02
N LYS A 215 10.38 9.02 5.74
CA LYS A 215 9.92 10.36 5.32
C LYS A 215 8.48 10.41 4.82
N PHE A 216 7.88 9.25 4.54
CA PHE A 216 6.48 9.14 4.13
C PHE A 216 5.54 9.28 5.34
N ASN A 217 4.25 9.49 5.10
CA ASN A 217 3.25 9.57 6.16
C ASN A 217 2.96 8.17 6.71
N LEU A 218 2.89 8.04 8.04
CA LEU A 218 2.49 6.81 8.71
C LEU A 218 1.00 6.86 9.10
N ALA A 219 0.26 5.84 8.69
CA ALA A 219 -1.08 5.56 9.20
C ALA A 219 -1.05 4.28 10.06
N LEU A 220 -1.79 4.28 11.16
CA LEU A 220 -1.99 3.11 12.01
C LEU A 220 -3.48 2.74 11.98
N SER A 221 -3.74 1.52 11.51
CA SER A 221 -5.03 0.84 11.63
C SER A 221 -5.26 0.47 13.10
N LEU A 222 -5.88 1.40 13.84
CA LEU A 222 -6.08 1.28 15.28
C LEU A 222 -7.38 0.54 15.59
N HIS A 223 -8.48 1.04 15.02
CA HIS A 223 -9.85 0.51 15.07
C HIS A 223 -10.47 0.24 16.46
N ALA A 224 -9.71 0.19 17.54
CA ALA A 224 -10.22 0.25 18.91
C ALA A 224 -9.10 0.78 19.82
N ALA A 225 -9.46 1.61 20.79
CA ALA A 225 -8.55 2.17 21.80
C ALA A 225 -8.69 1.48 23.16
N ASP A 226 -9.26 0.27 23.15
CA ASP A 226 -9.35 -0.67 24.27
C ASP A 226 -8.76 -2.02 23.82
N ASP A 227 -7.87 -2.61 24.61
CA ASP A 227 -7.16 -3.84 24.23
C ASP A 227 -8.11 -5.03 24.07
N LYS A 228 -9.22 -5.11 24.84
CA LYS A 228 -10.18 -6.22 24.71
C LYS A 228 -10.90 -6.15 23.38
N LYS A 229 -11.51 -4.99 23.07
CA LYS A 229 -12.16 -4.76 21.77
C LYS A 229 -11.17 -4.94 20.63
N ARG A 230 -9.95 -4.42 20.76
CA ARG A 230 -8.94 -4.55 19.70
C ARG A 230 -8.52 -5.99 19.45
N ASN A 231 -8.36 -6.81 20.48
CA ASN A 231 -8.07 -8.25 20.33
C ASN A 231 -9.19 -8.97 19.57
N GLU A 232 -10.46 -8.61 19.82
CA GLU A 232 -11.60 -9.24 19.16
C GLU A 232 -11.59 -9.05 17.64
N ILE A 233 -11.18 -7.89 17.14
CA ILE A 233 -11.18 -7.57 15.70
C ILE A 233 -9.81 -7.68 15.02
N MET A 234 -8.73 -7.57 15.78
CA MET A 234 -7.34 -7.55 15.30
C MET A 234 -6.44 -8.40 16.22
N PRO A 235 -6.36 -9.73 16.01
CA PRO A 235 -5.58 -10.63 16.90
C PRO A 235 -4.10 -10.25 17.06
N ILE A 236 -3.51 -9.52 16.11
CA ILE A 236 -2.15 -8.98 16.22
C ILE A 236 -1.92 -8.12 17.47
N ASN A 237 -3.00 -7.57 18.06
CA ASN A 237 -2.94 -6.79 19.29
C ASN A 237 -2.49 -7.60 20.51
N GLU A 238 -2.71 -8.91 20.54
CA GLU A 238 -2.25 -9.77 21.64
C GLU A 238 -0.72 -9.75 21.77
N ALA A 239 -0.02 -9.65 20.65
CA ALA A 239 1.44 -9.49 20.60
C ALA A 239 1.89 -8.02 20.55
N ASN A 240 0.98 -7.07 20.28
CA ASN A 240 1.26 -5.65 20.09
C ASN A 240 0.18 -4.78 20.75
N SER A 241 0.10 -4.84 22.09
CA SER A 241 -0.89 -4.10 22.86
C SER A 241 -0.85 -2.60 22.62
N LEU A 242 -1.92 -1.90 22.98
CA LEU A 242 -1.98 -0.45 22.89
C LEU A 242 -0.83 0.24 23.63
N LYS A 243 -0.38 -0.31 24.76
CA LYS A 243 0.81 0.18 25.48
C LYS A 243 2.07 0.07 24.61
N ALA A 244 2.32 -1.10 24.01
CA ALA A 244 3.48 -1.31 23.14
C ALA A 244 3.43 -0.42 21.89
N LEU A 245 2.25 -0.22 21.33
CA LEU A 245 2.02 0.72 20.22
C LEU A 245 2.33 2.15 20.63
N ALA A 246 1.81 2.62 21.76
CA ALA A 246 2.07 3.97 22.26
C ALA A 246 3.58 4.23 22.45
N GLU A 247 4.32 3.27 22.99
CA GLU A 247 5.78 3.35 23.14
C GLU A 247 6.48 3.41 21.78
N ALA A 248 6.10 2.56 20.82
CA ALA A 248 6.68 2.56 19.48
C ALA A 248 6.39 3.86 18.72
N LEU A 249 5.17 4.39 18.83
CA LEU A 249 4.76 5.63 18.19
C LEU A 249 5.49 6.85 18.76
N LYS A 250 5.66 6.92 20.09
CA LYS A 250 6.50 7.94 20.74
C LYS A 250 7.94 7.89 20.23
N TYR A 251 8.51 6.69 20.12
CA TYR A 251 9.86 6.49 19.59
C TYR A 251 9.98 6.96 18.13
N TYR A 252 9.04 6.51 17.27
CA TYR A 252 8.97 6.91 15.87
C TYR A 252 8.89 8.43 15.74
N PHE A 253 7.94 9.08 16.45
CA PHE A 253 7.78 10.52 16.40
C PHE A 253 9.01 11.27 16.92
N ALA A 254 9.66 10.77 17.98
CA ALA A 254 10.88 11.38 18.51
C ALA A 254 12.01 11.44 17.47
N LYS A 255 12.12 10.39 16.63
CA LYS A 255 13.13 10.26 15.56
C LYS A 255 12.78 11.04 14.29
N THR A 256 11.54 10.96 13.83
CA THR A 256 11.15 11.47 12.50
C THR A 256 10.47 12.83 12.54
N LYS A 257 9.87 13.20 13.68
CA LYS A 257 8.96 14.35 13.84
C LYS A 257 7.74 14.32 12.91
N ASN A 258 7.44 13.18 12.30
CA ASN A 258 6.29 13.02 11.43
C ASN A 258 5.05 12.63 12.25
N PRO A 259 3.95 13.40 12.19
CA PRO A 259 2.72 13.05 12.88
C PRO A 259 2.12 11.76 12.30
N VAL A 260 1.36 11.04 13.13
CA VAL A 260 0.72 9.78 12.74
C VAL A 260 -0.77 9.99 12.49
N THR A 261 -1.31 9.29 11.50
CA THR A 261 -2.76 9.24 11.28
C THR A 261 -3.32 7.95 11.87
N TYR A 262 -4.33 8.02 12.72
CA TYR A 262 -5.07 6.86 13.18
C TYR A 262 -6.26 6.62 12.27
N GLU A 263 -6.31 5.44 11.69
CA GLU A 263 -7.46 4.95 10.93
C GLU A 263 -8.35 4.16 11.91
N TYR A 264 -9.60 4.55 12.03
CA TYR A 264 -10.55 4.00 13.01
C TYR A 264 -11.87 3.70 12.31
N ILE A 265 -12.22 2.42 12.19
CA ILE A 265 -13.48 2.01 11.57
C ILE A 265 -14.52 2.05 12.67
N VAL A 266 -15.67 2.67 12.41
CA VAL A 266 -16.75 2.79 13.41
C VAL A 266 -17.80 1.72 13.10
N PHE A 267 -17.79 0.66 13.91
CA PHE A 267 -18.69 -0.49 13.83
C PHE A 267 -19.89 -0.28 14.74
N ASN A 268 -21.08 -0.52 14.21
CA ASN A 268 -22.32 -0.38 14.97
C ASN A 268 -22.33 -1.30 16.19
N HIS A 269 -22.72 -0.77 17.35
CA HIS A 269 -22.84 -1.48 18.63
C HIS A 269 -21.56 -2.21 19.09
N PHE A 270 -20.39 -1.75 18.66
CA PHE A 270 -19.12 -2.37 19.04
C PHE A 270 -18.10 -1.35 19.54
N ASN A 271 -17.80 -0.33 18.75
CA ASN A 271 -16.81 0.70 19.07
C ASN A 271 -17.27 2.12 18.65
N ASP A 272 -18.58 2.34 18.68
CA ASP A 272 -19.30 3.52 18.20
C ASP A 272 -19.88 4.38 19.33
N GLU A 273 -19.60 4.04 20.59
CA GLU A 273 -20.09 4.78 21.75
C GLU A 273 -19.16 5.94 22.14
N ILE A 274 -19.70 6.95 22.84
CA ILE A 274 -18.89 8.09 23.28
C ILE A 274 -17.75 7.68 24.22
N SER A 275 -17.92 6.63 25.02
CA SER A 275 -16.84 6.06 25.83
C SER A 275 -15.65 5.59 24.97
N ASP A 276 -15.90 5.00 23.80
CA ASP A 276 -14.86 4.64 22.84
C ASP A 276 -14.13 5.86 22.29
N ALA A 277 -14.87 6.95 22.03
CA ALA A 277 -14.30 8.23 21.64
C ALA A 277 -13.42 8.85 22.73
N MET A 278 -13.83 8.71 24.01
CA MET A 278 -13.03 9.12 25.17
C MET A 278 -11.72 8.34 25.25
N ASP A 279 -11.76 7.02 25.05
CA ASP A 279 -10.56 6.18 25.10
C ASP A 279 -9.63 6.45 23.92
N LEU A 280 -10.17 6.67 22.73
CA LEU A 280 -9.38 7.11 21.58
C LEU A 280 -8.74 8.48 21.84
N ALA A 281 -9.49 9.43 22.42
CA ALA A 281 -8.95 10.75 22.75
C ALA A 281 -7.81 10.67 23.77
N LYS A 282 -7.89 9.76 24.76
CA LYS A 282 -6.78 9.50 25.69
C LYS A 282 -5.56 8.95 24.95
N PHE A 283 -5.75 7.98 24.06
CA PHE A 283 -4.65 7.39 23.28
C PHE A 283 -3.96 8.43 22.38
N CYS A 284 -4.74 9.32 21.77
CA CYS A 284 -4.25 10.42 20.93
C CYS A 284 -3.31 11.39 21.67
N LYS A 285 -3.34 11.47 23.00
CA LYS A 285 -2.44 12.36 23.78
C LYS A 285 -0.98 11.90 23.77
N HIS A 286 -0.67 10.69 23.29
CA HIS A 286 0.69 10.19 23.30
C HIS A 286 1.63 10.86 22.30
N ILE A 287 1.11 11.31 21.15
CA ILE A 287 1.87 11.97 20.08
C ILE A 287 0.95 12.90 19.25
N PRO A 288 1.50 13.91 18.55
CA PRO A 288 0.74 14.66 17.55
C PRO A 288 0.16 13.73 16.48
N CYS A 289 -1.15 13.78 16.30
CA CYS A 289 -1.85 12.87 15.41
C CYS A 289 -3.07 13.51 14.74
N LYS A 290 -3.58 12.79 13.75
CA LYS A 290 -4.89 13.02 13.14
C LYS A 290 -5.70 11.73 13.25
N VAL A 291 -7.01 11.83 13.28
CA VAL A 291 -7.92 10.67 13.25
C VAL A 291 -8.74 10.71 11.97
N ASN A 292 -8.79 9.59 11.25
CA ASN A 292 -9.74 9.34 10.19
C ASN A 292 -10.74 8.31 10.71
N LEU A 293 -11.97 8.74 10.94
CA LEU A 293 -13.10 7.85 11.16
C LEU A 293 -13.53 7.31 9.80
N ILE A 294 -13.59 5.98 9.67
CA ILE A 294 -13.89 5.29 8.42
C ILE A 294 -15.23 4.58 8.57
N GLU A 295 -16.10 4.77 7.59
CA GLU A 295 -17.31 3.95 7.46
C GLU A 295 -16.92 2.50 7.11
N TYR A 296 -17.53 1.55 7.80
CA TYR A 296 -17.31 0.15 7.49
C TYR A 296 -17.95 -0.23 6.16
N ASN A 297 -17.25 -1.09 5.40
CA ASN A 297 -17.74 -1.70 4.17
C ASN A 297 -17.98 -3.18 4.45
N PRO A 298 -19.24 -3.64 4.46
CA PRO A 298 -19.54 -5.05 4.68
C PRO A 298 -18.79 -5.97 3.73
N ILE A 299 -18.40 -7.12 4.26
CA ILE A 299 -17.79 -8.24 3.52
C ILE A 299 -18.62 -9.49 3.77
N SER A 300 -18.59 -10.45 2.84
CA SER A 300 -19.34 -11.70 2.95
C SER A 300 -18.91 -12.63 4.09
N PHE A 301 -17.77 -12.34 4.73
CA PHE A 301 -17.13 -13.20 5.73
C PHE A 301 -17.31 -12.70 7.18
N ALA A 302 -17.97 -11.57 7.40
CA ALA A 302 -18.07 -10.97 8.73
C ALA A 302 -19.37 -10.19 8.94
N ASP A 303 -19.98 -10.38 10.11
CA ASP A 303 -21.29 -9.81 10.47
C ASP A 303 -21.21 -8.40 11.09
N PHE A 304 -20.14 -7.66 10.80
CA PHE A 304 -20.06 -6.27 11.22
C PHE A 304 -21.00 -5.38 10.39
N THR A 305 -21.51 -4.31 10.99
CA THR A 305 -22.35 -3.32 10.32
C THR A 305 -21.79 -1.92 10.54
N ASN A 306 -22.07 -1.02 9.59
CA ASN A 306 -21.63 0.37 9.70
C ASN A 306 -22.42 1.08 10.81
N ALA A 307 -21.73 1.87 11.62
CA ALA A 307 -22.40 2.69 12.63
C ALA A 307 -23.38 3.69 12.01
N GLU A 308 -24.38 4.08 12.80
CA GLU A 308 -25.36 5.09 12.41
C GLU A 308 -24.69 6.46 12.24
N GLY A 309 -25.21 7.28 11.32
CA GLY A 309 -24.57 8.54 10.93
C GLY A 309 -24.49 9.55 12.08
N ASP A 310 -25.52 9.61 12.91
CA ASP A 310 -25.56 10.43 14.12
C ASP A 310 -24.52 10.01 15.16
N LYS A 311 -24.27 8.70 15.33
CA LYS A 311 -23.19 8.19 16.18
C LYS A 311 -21.81 8.60 15.65
N ILE A 312 -21.57 8.45 14.34
CA ILE A 312 -20.29 8.87 13.72
C ILE A 312 -20.07 10.38 13.91
N ASP A 313 -21.12 11.18 13.71
CA ASP A 313 -21.06 12.64 13.89
C ASP A 313 -20.80 13.01 15.36
N ALA A 314 -21.48 12.36 16.32
CA ALA A 314 -21.27 12.57 17.74
C ALA A 314 -19.84 12.19 18.17
N PHE A 315 -19.33 11.05 17.67
CA PHE A 315 -17.96 10.59 17.90
C PHE A 315 -16.94 11.60 17.36
N SER A 316 -17.12 12.05 16.11
CA SER A 316 -16.29 13.07 15.46
C SER A 316 -16.30 14.39 16.22
N ASN A 317 -17.48 14.87 16.63
CA ASN A 317 -17.64 16.11 17.38
C ASN A 317 -16.96 16.04 18.74
N TYR A 318 -17.06 14.90 19.43
CA TYR A 318 -16.34 14.67 20.67
C TYR A 318 -14.82 14.77 20.47
N LEU A 319 -14.24 14.06 19.50
CA LEU A 319 -12.80 14.13 19.24
C LEU A 319 -12.34 15.56 18.89
N LYS A 320 -13.11 16.28 18.06
CA LYS A 320 -12.84 17.69 17.71
C LYS A 320 -12.89 18.59 18.94
N SER A 321 -13.84 18.39 19.85
CA SER A 321 -13.92 19.13 21.13
C SER A 321 -12.70 18.91 22.02
N GLN A 322 -12.00 17.77 21.87
CA GLN A 322 -10.75 17.46 22.55
C GLN A 322 -9.52 18.01 21.81
N GLY A 323 -9.71 18.80 20.74
CA GLY A 323 -8.64 19.39 19.93
C GLY A 323 -8.00 18.42 18.93
N ILE A 324 -8.61 17.27 18.65
CA ILE A 324 -8.06 16.26 17.74
C ILE A 324 -8.57 16.54 16.33
N ASN A 325 -7.63 16.69 15.38
CA ASN A 325 -7.98 16.84 13.96
C ASN A 325 -8.61 15.54 13.45
N THR A 326 -9.91 15.60 13.18
CA THR A 326 -10.75 14.43 12.88
C THR A 326 -11.45 14.62 11.54
N ASN A 327 -11.25 13.68 10.62
CA ASN A 327 -11.95 13.62 9.35
C ASN A 327 -12.84 12.36 9.30
N ILE A 328 -13.98 12.47 8.65
CA ILE A 328 -14.82 11.33 8.32
C ILE A 328 -14.53 10.93 6.87
N ARG A 329 -14.08 9.69 6.67
CA ARG A 329 -13.86 9.09 5.36
C ARG A 329 -15.08 8.27 4.98
N ARG A 330 -15.84 8.83 4.04
CA ARG A 330 -16.92 8.10 3.36
C ARG A 330 -16.34 7.08 2.40
N SER A 331 -17.01 5.94 2.29
CA SER A 331 -16.56 4.86 1.42
C SER A 331 -16.59 5.22 -0.07
N ARG A 332 -15.71 4.58 -0.84
CA ARG A 332 -15.61 4.74 -2.29
C ARG A 332 -15.49 3.37 -2.97
N GLY A 333 -16.09 3.22 -4.16
CA GLY A 333 -16.09 1.98 -4.95
C GLY A 333 -16.80 0.79 -4.28
N LYS A 334 -17.85 1.06 -3.49
CA LYS A 334 -18.63 0.04 -2.75
C LYS A 334 -19.32 -0.96 -3.70
N ASP A 335 -19.84 -0.47 -4.82
CA ASP A 335 -20.59 -1.21 -5.85
C ASP A 335 -19.73 -2.23 -6.62
N ILE A 336 -18.41 -2.09 -6.56
CA ILE A 336 -17.45 -2.97 -7.23
C ILE A 336 -16.48 -3.65 -6.24
N ASP A 337 -16.83 -3.75 -4.96
CA ASP A 337 -15.98 -4.33 -3.90
C ASP A 337 -14.55 -3.76 -3.90
N ALA A 338 -14.41 -2.43 -4.04
CA ALA A 338 -13.12 -1.73 -4.08
C ALA A 338 -12.84 -0.88 -2.84
N ALA A 339 -13.82 -0.81 -1.93
CA ALA A 339 -13.67 -0.02 -0.72
C ALA A 339 -12.67 -0.69 0.25
N CYS A 340 -12.15 0.10 1.20
CA CYS A 340 -11.20 -0.39 2.19
C CYS A 340 -11.73 -1.66 2.88
N GLY A 341 -10.93 -2.73 2.85
CA GLY A 341 -11.26 -4.02 3.45
C GLY A 341 -11.97 -5.03 2.53
N GLN A 342 -12.39 -4.66 1.32
CA GLN A 342 -13.15 -5.55 0.43
C GLN A 342 -12.30 -6.34 -0.60
N LEU A 343 -11.00 -6.05 -0.70
CA LEU A 343 -10.11 -6.70 -1.66
C LEU A 343 -9.92 -8.19 -1.30
N ALA A 344 -10.35 -9.06 -2.19
CA ALA A 344 -10.46 -10.49 -1.92
C ALA A 344 -10.08 -11.39 -3.11
N VAL A 345 -9.73 -10.81 -4.27
CA VAL A 345 -9.50 -11.55 -5.53
C VAL A 345 -10.62 -12.57 -5.77
N LYS A 346 -11.76 -12.10 -6.29
CA LYS A 346 -12.80 -13.01 -6.79
C LYS A 346 -12.35 -13.48 -8.17
N GLU A 347 -11.73 -14.65 -8.26
CA GLU A 347 -11.67 -15.32 -9.56
C GLU A 347 -13.11 -15.69 -9.93
N GLU A 348 -13.61 -15.18 -11.07
CA GLU A 348 -14.71 -15.86 -11.73
C GLU A 348 -14.21 -17.30 -11.94
N ALA A 349 -14.86 -18.25 -11.28
CA ALA A 349 -14.70 -19.65 -11.62
C ALA A 349 -15.06 -19.74 -13.10
N ASN A 350 -14.06 -19.83 -13.97
CA ASN A 350 -14.27 -20.13 -15.37
C ASN A 350 -15.08 -21.42 -15.40
N ALA A 351 -16.33 -21.30 -15.89
CA ALA A 351 -17.19 -22.41 -16.24
C ALA A 351 -16.57 -23.25 -17.37
#